data_AF-O04595-F1
#
_entry.id   AF-O04595-F1
#
_cell.length_a   1.000
_cell.length_b   1.000
_cell.length_c   1.000
_cell.angle_alpha   90.00
_cell.angle_beta   90.00
_cell.angle_gamma   90.00
#
_symmetry.space_group_name_H-M   'P 1'
#
loop_
_entity.id
_entity.type
_entity.pdbx_description
1 polymer ?
#
loop_
_entity_poly.entity_id
_entity_poly.type
_entity_poly.pdbx_seq_one_letter_code
_entity_poly.pdbx_strand_id
1 'polypeptide(L)'
;MEQLVATVTPRIRPVLDTVATISYELTETEYAENEVNDPWVQRLLHSVETNAAWLQPLMTSNNYDSFLHLIIDFIVKRLEVIMMQKRFSQLGGLQLDRDTRALVSHFSGMTQRTVRDKFARLTQMATILNLEKVSEILDFWGENSGPMTWRLTPAEVRRVLGLRVEFKPESIAALKL
;
A
#
# COMPACT_ATOMS: atom_id res chain seq x y z
N MET A 1 -21.95 3.81 11.98
CA MET A 1 -20.57 4.04 11.50
C MET A 1 -20.44 3.85 10.00
N GLU A 2 -20.82 2.71 9.45
CA GLU A 2 -20.68 2.43 8.00
C GLU A 2 -21.39 3.44 7.09
N GLN A 3 -22.61 3.86 7.45
CA GLN A 3 -23.34 4.89 6.70
C GLN A 3 -22.60 6.23 6.65
N LEU A 4 -21.92 6.63 7.73
CA LEU A 4 -21.11 7.85 7.76
C LEU A 4 -19.88 7.72 6.86
N VAL A 5 -19.24 6.55 6.86
CA VAL A 5 -18.10 6.27 5.98
C VAL A 5 -18.53 6.32 4.51
N ALA A 6 -19.73 5.81 4.19
CA ALA A 6 -20.29 5.83 2.85
C ALA A 6 -20.56 7.24 2.30
N THR A 7 -20.66 8.28 3.14
CA THR A 7 -20.74 9.68 2.67
C THR A 7 -19.38 10.32 2.44
N VAL A 8 -18.31 9.76 3.03
CA VAL A 8 -16.94 10.29 2.99
C VAL A 8 -16.10 9.62 1.90
N THR A 9 -16.14 8.30 1.78
CA THR A 9 -15.32 7.56 0.81
C THR A 9 -15.54 7.97 -0.65
N PRO A 10 -16.75 8.38 -1.11
CA PRO A 10 -16.92 8.89 -2.48
C PRO A 10 -16.14 10.17 -2.77
N ARG A 11 -15.78 10.96 -1.74
CA ARG A 11 -14.99 12.19 -1.89
C ARG A 11 -13.49 11.92 -1.97
N ILE A 12 -13.03 10.82 -1.37
CA ILE A 12 -11.62 10.36 -1.40
C ILE A 12 -11.34 9.59 -2.69
N ARG A 13 -12.35 8.87 -3.20
CA ARG A 13 -12.23 7.98 -4.37
C ARG A 13 -11.61 8.64 -5.62
N PRO A 14 -11.96 9.87 -6.03
CA PRO A 14 -11.34 10.48 -7.21
C PRO A 14 -9.83 10.59 -7.09
N VAL A 15 -9.30 10.92 -5.91
CA VAL A 15 -7.86 11.00 -5.66
C VAL A 15 -7.22 9.61 -5.78
N LEU A 16 -7.84 8.58 -5.21
CA LEU A 16 -7.38 7.19 -5.36
C LEU A 16 -7.38 6.73 -6.82
N ASP A 17 -8.39 7.10 -7.60
CA ASP A 17 -8.48 6.72 -9.01
C ASP A 17 -7.36 7.39 -9.84
N THR A 18 -6.85 8.56 -9.44
CA THR A 18 -5.66 9.15 -10.08
C THR A 18 -4.38 8.33 -9.87
N VAL A 19 -4.29 7.54 -8.80
CA VAL A 19 -3.13 6.66 -8.55
C VAL A 19 -2.97 5.64 -9.68
N ALA A 20 -4.06 5.24 -10.34
CA ALA A 20 -4.01 4.31 -11.46
C ALA A 20 -3.13 4.81 -12.62
N THR A 21 -3.04 6.12 -12.84
CA THR A 21 -2.28 6.71 -13.96
C THR A 21 -0.80 6.94 -13.65
N ILE A 22 -0.37 6.74 -12.41
CA ILE A 22 1.02 7.00 -11.97
C ILE A 22 1.90 5.78 -12.29
N SER A 23 3.01 6.01 -12.98
CA SER A 23 3.95 4.94 -13.30
C SER A 23 4.74 4.51 -12.06
N TYR A 24 5.03 3.21 -11.98
CA TYR A 24 6.05 2.63 -11.09
C TYR A 24 7.15 1.93 -11.90
N GLU A 25 7.14 2.05 -13.23
CA GLU A 25 8.30 1.75 -14.07
C GLU A 25 9.14 3.02 -14.12
N LEU A 26 9.96 3.22 -13.08
CA LEU A 26 10.71 4.46 -12.87
C LEU A 26 12.16 4.33 -13.30
N THR A 27 12.66 5.39 -13.93
CA THR A 27 14.08 5.70 -14.08
C THR A 27 14.64 6.41 -12.85
N GLU A 28 15.97 6.54 -12.76
CA GLU A 28 16.62 7.28 -11.67
C GLU A 28 16.17 8.74 -11.59
N THR A 29 16.03 9.40 -12.75
CA THR A 29 15.57 10.80 -12.82
C THR A 29 14.14 10.94 -12.31
N GLU A 30 13.22 10.09 -12.77
CA GLU A 30 11.81 10.13 -12.31
C GLU A 30 11.69 9.77 -10.83
N TYR A 31 12.48 8.81 -10.34
CA TYR A 31 12.53 8.48 -8.91
C TYR A 31 13.01 9.68 -8.07
N ALA A 32 14.10 10.35 -8.49
CA ALA A 32 14.61 11.55 -7.84
C ALA A 32 13.60 12.69 -7.85
N GLU A 33 12.91 12.91 -8.99
CA GLU A 33 11.85 13.91 -9.10
C GLU A 33 10.69 13.63 -8.14
N ASN A 34 10.29 12.35 -7.99
CA ASN A 34 9.25 11.94 -7.07
C ASN A 34 9.64 12.13 -5.59
N GLU A 35 10.92 12.15 -5.23
CA GLU A 35 11.36 12.49 -3.87
C GLU A 35 11.13 13.95 -3.51
N VAL A 36 11.26 14.83 -4.50
CA VAL A 36 11.00 16.26 -4.33
C VAL A 36 9.51 16.56 -4.47
N ASN A 37 8.86 15.95 -5.46
CA ASN A 37 7.47 16.20 -5.83
C ASN A 37 6.67 14.90 -5.68
N ASP A 38 6.09 14.69 -4.50
CA ASP A 38 5.29 13.51 -4.24
C ASP A 38 4.13 13.37 -5.26
N PRO A 39 4.01 12.21 -5.94
CA PRO A 39 3.10 12.08 -7.07
C PRO A 39 1.63 11.91 -6.65
N TRP A 40 1.34 11.42 -5.44
CA TRP A 40 -0.05 11.21 -4.98
C TRP A 40 -0.29 11.07 -3.49
N VAL A 41 0.67 10.55 -2.70
CA VAL A 41 0.48 10.23 -1.28
C VAL A 41 0.03 11.47 -0.52
N GLN A 42 0.73 12.60 -0.67
CA GLN A 42 0.40 13.85 0.01
C GLN A 42 -1.00 14.35 -0.36
N ARG A 43 -1.38 14.22 -1.64
CA ARG A 43 -2.73 14.58 -2.11
C ARG A 43 -3.80 13.69 -1.48
N LEU A 44 -3.54 12.38 -1.35
CA LEU A 44 -4.46 11.46 -0.68
C LEU A 44 -4.60 11.79 0.80
N LEU A 45 -3.49 11.98 1.51
CA LEU A 45 -3.48 12.31 2.93
C LEU A 45 -4.27 13.59 3.20
N HIS A 46 -3.99 14.65 2.45
CA HIS A 46 -4.73 15.91 2.53
C HIS A 46 -6.24 15.74 2.25
N SER A 47 -6.60 14.91 1.28
CA SER A 47 -8.01 14.59 0.98
C SER A 47 -8.69 13.90 2.16
N VAL A 48 -8.02 12.98 2.84
CA VAL A 48 -8.57 12.31 4.03
C VAL A 48 -8.71 13.31 5.18
N GLU A 49 -7.68 14.09 5.49
CA GLU A 49 -7.73 15.11 6.55
C GLU A 49 -8.91 16.06 6.35
N THR A 50 -9.04 16.61 5.15
CA THR A 50 -10.11 17.56 4.79
C THR A 50 -11.51 16.95 5.00
N ASN A 51 -11.67 15.65 4.73
CA ASN A 51 -12.97 15.00 4.82
C ASN A 51 -13.27 14.34 6.18
N ALA A 52 -12.26 14.06 6.99
CA ALA A 52 -12.40 13.27 8.22
C ALA A 52 -12.02 14.05 9.50
N ALA A 53 -10.98 14.90 9.49
CA ALA A 53 -10.41 15.46 10.71
C ALA A 53 -11.39 16.36 11.48
N TRP A 54 -12.29 17.06 10.77
CA TRP A 54 -13.31 17.92 11.39
C TRP A 54 -14.32 17.15 12.26
N LEU A 55 -14.49 15.84 12.05
CA LEU A 55 -15.36 14.99 12.86
C LEU A 55 -14.72 14.60 14.21
N GLN A 56 -13.40 14.67 14.32
CA GLN A 56 -12.66 14.28 15.53
C GLN A 56 -13.18 14.96 16.80
N PRO A 57 -13.32 16.30 16.88
CA PRO A 57 -13.85 16.96 18.08
C PRO A 57 -15.34 16.71 18.35
N LEU A 58 -16.08 16.15 17.37
CA LEU A 58 -17.52 15.89 17.47
C LEU A 58 -17.85 14.45 17.89
N MET A 59 -16.83 13.60 18.04
CA MET A 59 -16.97 12.17 18.32
C MET A 59 -16.19 11.79 19.57
N THR A 60 -16.60 10.70 20.22
CA THR A 60 -15.74 10.05 21.21
C THR A 60 -14.53 9.45 20.51
N SER A 61 -13.39 9.33 21.21
CA SER A 61 -12.16 8.75 20.63
C SER A 61 -12.40 7.38 19.99
N ASN A 62 -13.11 6.48 20.68
CA ASN A 62 -13.39 5.14 20.15
C ASN A 62 -14.24 5.17 18.86
N ASN A 63 -15.19 6.10 18.75
CA ASN A 63 -16.01 6.25 17.55
C ASN A 63 -15.20 6.84 16.40
N TYR A 64 -14.35 7.83 16.67
CA TYR A 64 -13.46 8.41 15.65
C TYR A 64 -12.42 7.40 15.17
N ASP A 65 -11.82 6.61 16.06
CA ASP A 65 -10.89 5.55 15.67
C ASP A 65 -11.61 4.51 14.79
N SER A 66 -12.81 4.08 15.18
CA SER A 66 -13.60 3.12 14.38
C SER A 66 -13.99 3.70 13.01
N PHE A 67 -14.32 4.98 12.95
CA PHE A 67 -14.60 5.71 11.71
C PHE A 67 -13.40 5.71 10.78
N LEU A 68 -12.25 6.16 11.29
CA LEU A 68 -11.03 6.31 10.53
C LEU A 68 -10.51 4.97 10.04
N HIS A 69 -10.59 3.91 10.86
CA HIS A 69 -10.22 2.56 10.45
C HIS A 69 -11.03 2.04 9.26
N LEU A 70 -12.32 2.37 9.17
CA LEU A 70 -13.16 2.01 8.02
C LEU A 70 -12.77 2.80 6.76
N ILE A 71 -12.37 4.06 6.90
CA ILE A 71 -11.80 4.85 5.79
C ILE A 71 -10.47 4.24 5.33
N ILE A 72 -9.59 3.90 6.26
CA ILE A 72 -8.31 3.24 5.96
C ILE A 72 -8.55 1.92 5.22
N ASP A 73 -9.48 1.08 5.70
CA ASP A 73 -9.87 -0.17 5.02
C ASP A 73 -10.30 0.06 3.57
N PHE A 74 -11.10 1.09 3.32
CA PHE A 74 -11.52 1.45 1.97
C PHE A 74 -10.33 1.85 1.09
N ILE A 75 -9.43 2.68 1.61
CA ILE A 75 -8.23 3.16 0.92
C ILE A 75 -7.31 2.00 0.56
N VAL A 76 -6.91 1.19 1.55
CA VAL A 76 -5.92 0.11 1.35
C VAL A 76 -6.45 -0.96 0.39
N LYS A 77 -7.73 -1.31 0.47
CA LYS A 77 -8.36 -2.25 -0.47
C LYS A 77 -8.31 -1.72 -1.90
N ARG A 78 -8.59 -0.42 -2.09
CA ARG A 78 -8.56 0.20 -3.42
C ARG A 78 -7.14 0.30 -3.96
N LEU A 79 -6.19 0.71 -3.12
CA LEU A 79 -4.78 0.78 -3.49
C LEU A 79 -4.23 -0.59 -3.86
N GLU A 80 -4.55 -1.64 -3.10
CA GLU A 80 -4.12 -3.01 -3.42
C GLU A 80 -4.59 -3.43 -4.83
N VAL A 81 -5.88 -3.20 -5.16
CA VAL A 81 -6.41 -3.48 -6.50
C VAL A 81 -5.66 -2.72 -7.58
N ILE A 82 -5.36 -1.43 -7.35
CA ILE A 82 -4.62 -0.59 -8.29
C ILE A 82 -3.18 -1.10 -8.46
N MET A 83 -2.47 -1.38 -7.37
CA MET A 83 -1.08 -1.85 -7.42
C MET A 83 -0.96 -3.21 -8.12
N MET A 84 -1.96 -4.09 -7.94
CA MET A 84 -2.03 -5.40 -8.61
C MET A 84 -2.30 -5.33 -10.13
N GLN A 85 -2.51 -4.14 -10.69
CA GLN A 85 -2.66 -3.88 -12.12
C GLN A 85 -1.44 -3.16 -12.72
N LYS A 86 -0.44 -2.80 -11.90
CA LYS A 86 0.74 -2.05 -12.33
C LYS A 86 1.92 -2.96 -12.69
N ARG A 87 2.90 -2.34 -13.34
CA ARG A 87 4.25 -2.86 -13.53
C ARG A 87 5.21 -2.06 -12.67
N PHE A 88 6.28 -2.70 -12.21
CA PHE A 88 7.27 -2.09 -11.33
C PHE A 88 8.68 -2.35 -11.85
N SER A 89 9.50 -1.30 -11.90
CA SER A 89 10.97 -1.46 -11.86
C SER A 89 11.44 -1.66 -10.41
N GLN A 90 12.74 -1.96 -10.20
CA GLN A 90 13.32 -1.98 -8.85
C GLN A 90 13.09 -0.65 -8.10
N LEU A 91 13.28 0.49 -8.78
CA LEU A 91 13.03 1.83 -8.21
C LEU A 91 11.54 2.05 -7.92
N GLY A 92 10.65 1.48 -8.75
CA GLY A 92 9.22 1.42 -8.44
C GLY A 92 8.91 0.65 -7.16
N GLY A 93 9.59 -0.47 -6.92
CA GLY A 93 9.49 -1.22 -5.67
C GLY A 93 9.85 -0.35 -4.46
N LEU A 94 10.96 0.39 -4.54
CA LEU A 94 11.41 1.33 -3.50
C LEU A 94 10.39 2.46 -3.30
N GLN A 95 9.86 3.02 -4.39
CA GLN A 95 8.82 4.04 -4.33
C GLN A 95 7.58 3.54 -3.59
N LEU A 96 7.08 2.34 -3.90
CA LEU A 96 5.89 1.79 -3.23
C LEU A 96 6.14 1.55 -1.73
N ASP A 97 7.33 1.09 -1.37
CA ASP A 97 7.72 0.95 0.04
C ASP A 97 7.70 2.30 0.76
N ARG A 98 8.28 3.34 0.15
CA ARG A 98 8.25 4.71 0.68
C ARG A 98 6.81 5.22 0.83
N ASP A 99 5.99 5.05 -0.20
CA ASP A 99 4.59 5.49 -0.21
C ASP A 99 3.79 4.78 0.90
N THR A 100 3.97 3.46 1.04
CA THR A 100 3.30 2.66 2.08
C THR A 100 3.73 3.09 3.47
N ARG A 101 5.03 3.36 3.69
CA ARG A 101 5.53 3.87 4.97
C ARG A 101 4.98 5.26 5.30
N ALA A 102 4.88 6.15 4.31
CA ALA A 102 4.30 7.48 4.50
C ALA A 102 2.82 7.40 4.89
N LEU A 103 2.04 6.54 4.23
CA LEU A 103 0.63 6.28 4.58
C LEU A 103 0.50 5.73 6.01
N VAL A 104 1.27 4.68 6.36
CA VAL A 104 1.24 4.08 7.71
C VAL A 104 1.59 5.11 8.78
N SER A 105 2.66 5.89 8.55
CA SER A 105 3.12 6.92 9.49
C SER A 105 2.03 7.96 9.74
N HIS A 106 1.44 8.51 8.67
CA HIS A 106 0.41 9.53 8.77
C HIS A 106 -0.84 9.01 9.48
N PHE A 107 -1.39 7.86 9.03
CA PHE A 107 -2.59 7.31 9.65
C PHE A 107 -2.37 6.87 11.10
N SER A 108 -1.16 6.45 11.48
CA SER A 108 -0.83 6.16 12.88
C SER A 108 -0.91 7.42 13.76
N GLY A 109 -0.65 8.61 13.20
CA GLY A 109 -0.80 9.89 13.92
C GLY A 109 -2.25 10.36 14.06
N MET A 110 -3.16 9.84 13.23
CA MET A 110 -4.57 10.24 13.23
C MET A 110 -5.46 9.42 14.17
N THR A 111 -4.99 8.30 14.72
CA THR A 111 -5.78 7.40 15.60
C THR A 111 -4.98 6.95 16.81
N GLN A 112 -5.67 6.57 17.89
CA GLN A 112 -5.04 5.94 19.06
C GLN A 112 -4.84 4.43 18.88
N ARG A 113 -5.43 3.83 17.84
CA ARG A 113 -5.35 2.39 17.55
C ARG A 113 -4.29 2.10 16.49
N THR A 114 -3.71 0.91 16.54
CA THR A 114 -2.69 0.51 15.57
C THR A 114 -3.29 0.33 14.17
N VAL A 115 -2.63 0.88 13.15
CA VAL A 115 -3.05 0.74 11.75
C VAL A 115 -2.22 -0.26 10.96
N ARG A 116 -1.08 -0.74 11.51
CA ARG A 116 -0.12 -1.60 10.79
C ARG A 116 -0.76 -2.81 10.12
N ASP A 117 -1.67 -3.51 10.81
CA ASP A 117 -2.35 -4.68 10.25
C ASP A 117 -3.21 -4.37 9.01
N LYS A 118 -3.72 -3.13 8.88
CA LYS A 118 -4.50 -2.69 7.72
C LYS A 118 -3.64 -2.59 6.45
N PHE A 119 -2.36 -2.26 6.62
CA PHE A 119 -1.40 -2.08 5.53
C PHE A 119 -0.58 -3.34 5.24
N ALA A 120 -0.74 -4.41 6.03
CA ALA A 120 0.11 -5.60 5.97
C ALA A 120 0.25 -6.17 4.55
N ARG A 121 -0.84 -6.24 3.76
CA ARG A 121 -0.78 -6.74 2.37
C ARG A 121 0.02 -5.82 1.45
N LEU A 122 -0.18 -4.50 1.53
CA LEU A 122 0.61 -3.52 0.76
C LEU A 122 2.09 -3.55 1.18
N THR A 123 2.39 -3.64 2.47
CA THR A 123 3.76 -3.78 2.98
C THR A 123 4.41 -5.05 2.46
N GLN A 124 3.71 -6.18 2.49
CA GLN A 124 4.22 -7.46 1.95
C GLN A 124 4.44 -7.40 0.45
N MET A 125 3.55 -6.73 -0.29
CA MET A 125 3.77 -6.47 -1.72
C MET A 125 5.04 -5.65 -1.93
N ALA A 126 5.23 -4.56 -1.18
CA ALA A 126 6.43 -3.74 -1.27
C ALA A 126 7.70 -4.53 -0.92
N THR A 127 7.67 -5.41 0.08
CA THR A 127 8.79 -6.31 0.40
C THR A 127 9.15 -7.19 -0.80
N ILE A 128 8.16 -7.85 -1.41
CA ILE A 128 8.38 -8.71 -2.60
C ILE A 128 8.95 -7.91 -3.78
N LEU A 129 8.40 -6.71 -4.02
CA LEU A 129 8.80 -5.85 -5.12
C LEU A 129 10.19 -5.22 -4.90
N ASN A 130 10.77 -5.30 -3.70
CA ASN A 130 12.12 -4.81 -3.41
C ASN A 130 13.20 -5.89 -3.45
N LEU A 131 12.84 -7.16 -3.63
CA LEU A 131 13.81 -8.24 -3.79
C LEU A 131 14.73 -7.97 -4.98
N GLU A 132 16.01 -8.33 -4.87
CA GLU A 132 16.95 -8.25 -5.99
C GLU A 132 16.77 -9.45 -6.92
N LYS A 133 16.38 -10.60 -6.38
CA LYS A 133 16.17 -11.85 -7.13
C LYS A 133 14.90 -12.57 -6.69
N VAL A 134 14.27 -13.24 -7.65
CA VAL A 134 13.05 -14.05 -7.43
C VAL A 134 13.22 -15.08 -6.30
N SER A 135 14.40 -15.68 -6.15
CA SER A 135 14.66 -16.72 -5.14
C SER A 135 14.70 -16.20 -3.70
N GLU A 136 14.98 -14.91 -3.48
CA GLU A 136 15.11 -14.32 -2.14
C GLU A 136 13.80 -14.37 -1.36
N ILE A 137 12.66 -14.53 -2.05
CA ILE A 137 11.37 -14.74 -1.37
C ILE A 137 11.40 -15.97 -0.44
N LEU A 138 12.22 -16.97 -0.74
CA LEU A 138 12.36 -18.18 0.07
C LEU A 138 13.04 -17.92 1.41
N ASP A 139 13.80 -16.83 1.54
CA ASP A 139 14.42 -16.40 2.80
C ASP A 139 13.39 -15.80 3.76
N PHE A 140 12.19 -15.47 3.24
CA PHE A 140 11.10 -14.89 4.01
C PHE A 140 9.85 -15.77 4.04
N TRP A 141 9.84 -16.95 3.40
CA TRP A 141 8.64 -17.75 3.19
C TRP A 141 8.66 -19.08 3.96
N GLY A 142 7.47 -19.59 4.32
CA GLY A 142 7.33 -20.86 5.04
C GLY A 142 8.03 -20.84 6.39
N GLU A 143 8.85 -21.85 6.66
CA GLU A 143 9.62 -21.96 7.91
C GLU A 143 10.62 -20.79 8.11
N ASN A 144 11.02 -20.12 7.03
CA ASN A 144 11.94 -18.98 7.06
C ASN A 144 11.23 -17.64 7.30
N SER A 145 9.91 -17.60 7.47
CA SER A 145 9.18 -16.32 7.62
C SER A 145 9.52 -15.55 8.90
N GLY A 146 10.19 -16.21 9.85
CA GLY A 146 10.51 -15.63 11.15
C GLY A 146 9.26 -15.05 11.81
N PRO A 147 9.29 -13.79 12.31
CA PRO A 147 8.13 -13.17 12.95
C PRO A 147 7.04 -12.70 11.95
N MET A 148 7.32 -12.68 10.64
CA MET A 148 6.36 -12.19 9.66
C MET A 148 5.26 -13.21 9.42
N THR A 149 4.02 -12.80 9.69
CA THR A 149 2.83 -13.56 9.28
C THR A 149 2.38 -13.13 7.89
N TRP A 150 2.58 -13.96 6.89
CA TRP A 150 2.12 -13.70 5.53
C TRP A 150 0.59 -13.62 5.46
N ARG A 151 0.11 -12.58 4.77
CA ARG A 151 -1.31 -12.33 4.44
C ARG A 151 -1.60 -12.58 2.96
N LEU A 152 -0.56 -12.71 2.15
CA LEU A 152 -0.63 -13.11 0.76
C LEU A 152 -0.59 -14.63 0.65
N THR A 153 -1.42 -15.20 -0.22
CA THR A 153 -1.36 -16.62 -0.60
C THR A 153 -0.17 -16.90 -1.52
N PRO A 154 0.29 -18.16 -1.69
CA PRO A 154 1.33 -18.50 -2.66
C PRO A 154 1.05 -17.98 -4.08
N ALA A 155 -0.22 -18.04 -4.52
CA ALA A 155 -0.63 -17.54 -5.83
C ALA A 155 -0.51 -16.01 -5.93
N GLU A 156 -0.88 -15.29 -4.87
CA GLU A 156 -0.72 -13.85 -4.79
C GLU A 156 0.76 -13.44 -4.77
N VAL A 157 1.61 -14.15 -4.03
CA VAL A 157 3.07 -13.90 -4.05
C VAL A 157 3.64 -14.04 -5.45
N ARG A 158 3.31 -15.13 -6.17
CA ARG A 158 3.73 -15.29 -7.58
C ARG A 158 3.21 -14.17 -8.46
N ARG A 159 1.97 -13.74 -8.24
CA ARG A 159 1.38 -12.63 -9.00
C ARG A 159 2.11 -11.32 -8.74
N VAL A 160 2.46 -11.01 -7.48
CA VAL A 160 3.21 -9.81 -7.10
C VAL A 160 4.63 -9.85 -7.67
N LEU A 161 5.33 -10.98 -7.57
CA LEU A 161 6.63 -11.18 -8.23
C LEU A 161 6.54 -10.91 -9.74
N GLY A 162 5.46 -11.33 -10.39
CA GLY A 162 5.20 -11.10 -11.81
C GLY A 162 4.89 -9.65 -12.19
N LEU A 163 4.73 -8.74 -11.22
CA LEU A 163 4.60 -7.30 -11.50
C LEU A 163 5.97 -6.63 -11.72
N ARG A 164 7.08 -7.26 -11.28
CA ARG A 164 8.45 -6.79 -11.51
C ARG A 164 8.88 -7.07 -12.94
N VAL A 165 9.20 -6.01 -13.68
CA VAL A 165 9.56 -6.12 -15.10
C VAL A 165 10.88 -6.84 -15.33
N GLU A 166 11.76 -6.86 -14.33
CA GLU A 166 13.06 -7.54 -14.40
C GLU A 166 12.98 -9.03 -14.05
N PHE A 167 11.87 -9.50 -13.46
CA PHE A 167 11.71 -10.88 -13.02
C PHE A 167 11.17 -11.77 -14.14
N LYS A 168 11.92 -12.84 -14.43
CA LYS A 168 11.56 -13.81 -15.47
C LYS A 168 10.42 -14.71 -15.02
N PRO A 169 9.36 -14.90 -15.83
CA PRO A 169 8.24 -15.78 -15.49
C PRO A 169 8.64 -17.22 -15.15
N GLU A 170 9.66 -17.75 -15.82
CA GLU A 170 10.15 -19.12 -15.60
C GLU A 170 10.75 -19.29 -14.20
N SER A 171 11.50 -18.27 -13.73
CA SER A 171 12.06 -18.26 -12.38
C SER A 171 10.95 -18.22 -11.32
N ILE A 172 9.88 -17.48 -11.57
CA ILE A 172 8.73 -17.38 -10.66
C ILE A 172 7.96 -18.71 -10.63
N ALA A 173 7.77 -19.36 -11.78
CA ALA A 173 7.11 -20.66 -11.87
C ALA A 173 7.89 -21.76 -11.15
N ALA A 174 9.22 -21.71 -11.18
CA ALA A 174 10.10 -22.69 -10.54
C ALA A 174 10.11 -22.63 -8.99
N LEU A 175 9.61 -21.56 -8.38
CA LEU A 175 9.55 -21.42 -6.92
C LEU A 175 8.69 -22.53 -6.27
N LYS A 176 9.10 -22.96 -5.08
CA LYS A 176 8.32 -23.85 -4.21
C LYS A 176 7.85 -23.06 -3.00
N LEU A 177 6.65 -22.50 -3.10
CA LEU A 177 5.97 -21.71 -2.07
C LEU A 177 4.86 -22.53 -1.41
#